data_AF-A0A341AHT6-F1
#
_entry.id   AF-A0A341AHT6-F1
#
_cell.length_a   1.000
_cell.length_b   1.000
_cell.length_c   1.000
_cell.angle_alpha   90.00
_cell.angle_beta   90.00
_cell.angle_gamma   90.00
#
_symmetry.space_group_name_H-M   'P 1'
#
loop_
_entity.id
_entity.type
_entity.pdbx_description
1 polymer ?
#
loop_
_entity_poly.entity_id
_entity_poly.type
_entity_poly.pdbx_seq_one_letter_code
_entity_poly.pdbx_strand_id
1 'polypeptide(L)'
;MRTREEPQGTPGAVLLGPCVRESPGHLPTNEIAGLKDIPLRTSLPPPFRNYKYDKLKIVHQAHKSKTNELVLSLEDDDRLLLKEDSTLKAAGIANETEIAFFCEDDYKNYKANPLSSW
;
A
#
# COMPACT_ATOMS: atom_id res chain seq x y z
N MET A 1 -34.34 30.52 63.32
CA MET A 1 -33.82 31.30 62.17
C MET A 1 -34.05 30.46 60.93
N ARG A 2 -35.01 30.84 60.08
CA ARG A 2 -35.29 30.16 58.81
C ARG A 2 -34.41 30.82 57.75
N THR A 3 -33.53 30.05 57.12
CA THR A 3 -32.77 30.48 55.95
C THR A 3 -33.33 29.84 54.69
N ARG A 4 -33.24 30.66 53.64
CA ARG A 4 -33.98 30.70 52.38
C ARG A 4 -33.40 29.72 51.35
N GLU A 5 -34.24 29.26 50.44
CA GLU A 5 -33.94 28.36 49.32
C GLU A 5 -32.99 28.99 48.27
N GLU A 6 -32.28 28.14 47.50
CA GLU A 6 -31.97 28.30 46.07
C GLU A 6 -31.54 26.92 45.50
N PRO A 7 -32.07 26.48 44.33
CA PRO A 7 -31.86 25.14 43.79
C PRO A 7 -30.65 25.09 42.85
N GLN A 8 -29.60 24.35 43.22
CA GLN A 8 -28.48 24.11 42.32
C GLN A 8 -28.75 22.89 41.43
N GLY A 9 -28.89 23.19 40.15
CA GLY A 9 -29.23 22.28 39.07
C GLY A 9 -28.29 21.08 38.97
N THR A 10 -28.91 19.96 38.61
CA THR A 10 -28.29 18.76 38.06
C THR A 10 -27.18 19.09 37.06
N PRO A 11 -25.95 18.57 37.22
CA PRO A 11 -24.99 18.58 36.14
C PRO A 11 -25.46 17.59 35.07
N GLY A 12 -25.96 18.12 33.95
CA GLY A 12 -26.14 17.35 32.73
C GLY A 12 -24.81 16.79 32.29
N ALA A 13 -24.68 15.46 32.32
CA ALA A 13 -23.53 14.77 31.77
C ALA A 13 -23.48 15.02 30.26
N VAL A 14 -22.59 15.90 29.83
CA VAL A 14 -22.22 16.05 28.42
C VAL A 14 -21.43 14.79 28.04
N LEU A 15 -22.11 13.81 27.42
CA LEU A 15 -21.42 12.74 26.71
C LEU A 15 -20.63 13.37 25.55
N LEU A 16 -19.34 13.61 25.77
CA LEU A 16 -18.38 13.79 24.68
C LEU A 16 -18.14 12.41 24.04
N GLY A 17 -19.09 11.99 23.19
CA GLY A 17 -18.84 10.90 22.25
C GLY A 17 -17.80 11.36 21.22
N PRO A 18 -16.81 10.53 20.85
CA PRO A 18 -15.94 10.86 19.74
C PRO A 18 -16.79 10.86 18.46
N CYS A 19 -16.89 12.02 17.82
CA CYS A 19 -17.42 12.14 16.47
C CYS A 19 -16.46 11.38 15.53
N VAL A 20 -16.70 10.09 15.34
CA VAL A 20 -16.13 9.33 14.23
C VAL A 20 -16.70 9.94 12.96
N ARG A 21 -15.95 10.87 12.38
CA ARG A 21 -16.19 11.38 11.04
C ARG A 21 -15.88 10.23 10.07
N GLU A 22 -16.88 9.40 9.81
CA GLU A 22 -16.93 8.58 8.60
C GLU A 22 -16.61 9.52 7.43
N SER A 23 -15.44 9.33 6.81
CA SER A 23 -15.08 10.04 5.58
C SER A 23 -15.74 9.30 4.43
N PRO A 24 -16.76 9.84 3.74
CA PRO A 24 -17.25 9.25 2.52
C PRO A 24 -16.34 9.75 1.40
N GLY A 25 -15.23 9.03 1.21
CA GLY A 25 -14.27 9.27 0.14
C GLY A 25 -14.01 8.00 -0.66
N HIS A 26 -15.01 7.15 -0.86
CA HIS A 26 -14.93 6.09 -1.86
C HIS A 26 -15.38 6.68 -3.19
N LEU A 27 -14.41 7.00 -4.06
CA LEU A 27 -14.71 7.39 -5.44
C LEU A 27 -15.43 6.21 -6.13
N PRO A 28 -16.52 6.47 -6.88
CA PRO A 28 -17.21 5.42 -7.61
C PRO A 28 -16.24 4.80 -8.63
N THR A 29 -16.17 3.47 -8.65
CA THR A 29 -15.31 2.65 -9.52
C THR A 29 -15.66 2.74 -11.03
N ASN A 30 -16.51 3.69 -11.43
CA ASN A 30 -17.00 3.84 -12.80
C ASN A 30 -16.09 4.68 -13.72
N GLU A 31 -15.08 5.38 -13.20
CA GLU A 31 -14.14 6.17 -14.03
C GLU A 31 -12.99 5.35 -14.66
N ILE A 32 -12.79 4.10 -14.25
CA ILE A 32 -11.76 3.21 -14.84
C ILE A 32 -12.19 2.71 -16.24
N ALA A 33 -13.46 2.80 -16.59
CA ALA A 33 -13.98 2.33 -17.87
C ALA A 33 -13.42 3.12 -19.08
N GLY A 34 -13.11 4.41 -18.91
CA GLY A 34 -12.59 5.30 -19.96
C GLY A 34 -11.07 5.29 -20.13
N LEU A 35 -10.36 4.38 -19.46
CA LEU A 35 -8.90 4.21 -19.61
C LEU A 35 -8.54 3.10 -20.61
N LYS A 36 -9.51 2.26 -20.99
CA LYS A 36 -9.29 1.08 -21.84
C LYS A 36 -9.02 1.44 -23.31
N ASP A 37 -9.49 2.60 -23.77
CA ASP A 37 -9.31 3.08 -25.14
C ASP A 37 -8.02 3.87 -25.36
N ILE A 38 -7.36 4.32 -24.28
CA ILE A 38 -6.14 5.14 -24.33
C ILE A 38 -5.02 4.50 -25.18
N PRO A 39 -4.74 3.18 -25.07
CA PRO A 39 -3.72 2.54 -25.92
C PRO A 39 -4.08 2.50 -27.41
N LEU A 40 -5.36 2.64 -27.76
CA LEU A 40 -5.88 2.57 -29.13
C LEU A 40 -5.97 3.96 -29.80
N ARG A 41 -5.78 5.04 -29.04
CA ARG A 41 -5.87 6.42 -29.55
C ARG A 41 -4.63 6.76 -30.36
N THR A 42 -4.75 6.70 -31.68
CA THR A 42 -3.72 7.10 -32.65
C THR A 42 -3.32 8.57 -32.58
N SER A 43 -4.12 9.41 -31.89
CA SER A 43 -3.81 10.82 -31.62
C SER A 43 -2.82 11.02 -30.46
N LEU A 44 -2.53 9.96 -29.69
CA LEU A 44 -1.56 9.99 -28.60
C LEU A 44 -0.25 9.37 -29.08
N PRO A 45 0.91 9.89 -28.66
CA PRO A 45 2.18 9.22 -28.92
C PRO A 45 2.11 7.78 -28.37
N PRO A 46 2.78 6.80 -29.02
CA PRO A 46 2.71 5.40 -28.61
C PRO A 46 2.88 5.29 -27.10
N PRO A 47 1.93 4.64 -26.39
CA PRO A 47 1.98 4.58 -24.95
C PRO A 47 3.33 4.03 -24.51
N PHE A 48 3.84 4.63 -23.44
CA PHE A 48 4.95 4.08 -22.67
C PHE A 48 4.67 2.59 -22.40
N ARG A 49 5.70 1.75 -22.53
CA ARG A 49 5.59 0.29 -22.51
C ARG A 49 4.67 -0.19 -21.38
N ASN A 50 3.56 -0.86 -21.73
CA ASN A 50 2.68 -1.52 -20.77
C ASN A 50 3.34 -2.82 -20.34
N TYR A 51 4.28 -2.74 -19.41
CA TYR A 51 4.90 -3.92 -18.81
C TYR A 51 4.08 -4.37 -17.60
N LYS A 52 3.93 -5.68 -17.45
CA LYS A 52 3.12 -6.31 -16.39
C LYS A 52 3.88 -6.25 -15.07
N TYR A 53 3.21 -5.87 -14.00
CA TYR A 53 3.76 -5.88 -12.66
C TYR A 53 2.72 -6.48 -11.72
N ASP A 54 3.07 -7.57 -11.04
CA ASP A 54 2.11 -8.37 -10.27
C ASP A 54 2.57 -8.67 -8.84
N LYS A 55 3.89 -8.71 -8.60
CA LYS A 55 4.44 -9.14 -7.31
C LYS A 55 5.32 -8.08 -6.67
N LEU A 56 5.26 -8.06 -5.34
CA LEU A 56 6.04 -7.17 -4.49
C LEU A 56 7.00 -7.99 -3.64
N LYS A 57 8.27 -7.57 -3.58
CA LYS A 57 9.28 -8.17 -2.70
C LYS A 57 10.01 -7.09 -1.91
N ILE A 58 10.20 -7.32 -0.61
CA ILE A 58 11.00 -6.43 0.24
C ILE A 58 12.48 -6.61 -0.14
N VAL A 59 13.11 -5.52 -0.57
CA VAL A 59 14.54 -5.50 -0.94
C VAL A 59 15.39 -4.97 0.20
N HIS A 60 14.87 -4.00 0.95
CA HIS A 60 15.56 -3.43 2.10
C HIS A 60 14.61 -3.19 3.26
N GLN A 61 15.00 -3.65 4.44
CA GLN A 61 14.29 -3.35 5.68
C GLN A 61 14.90 -2.14 6.37
N ALA A 62 14.04 -1.26 6.88
CA ALA A 62 14.46 -0.11 7.67
C ALA A 62 15.36 -0.52 8.84
N HIS A 63 16.50 0.17 8.99
CA HIS A 63 17.52 -0.08 10.01
C HIS A 63 18.23 -1.44 9.92
N LYS A 64 18.12 -2.16 8.79
CA LYS A 64 18.98 -3.31 8.49
C LYS A 64 20.15 -2.89 7.60
N SER A 65 21.11 -3.79 7.41
CA SER A 65 22.18 -3.56 6.43
C SER A 65 21.55 -3.53 5.03
N LYS A 66 21.84 -2.48 4.26
CA LYS A 66 21.48 -2.43 2.85
C LYS A 66 22.44 -3.31 2.08
N THR A 67 21.92 -4.36 1.44
CA THR A 67 22.70 -5.17 0.51
C THR A 67 22.98 -4.34 -0.74
N ASN A 68 24.14 -4.54 -1.37
CA ASN A 68 24.51 -3.83 -2.61
C ASN A 68 23.88 -4.50 -3.86
N GLU A 69 22.84 -5.29 -3.68
CA GLU A 69 22.22 -6.05 -4.76
C GLU A 69 21.32 -5.15 -5.59
N LEU A 70 21.77 -4.84 -6.81
CA LEU A 70 21.01 -4.05 -7.78
C LEU A 70 19.85 -4.84 -8.40
N VAL A 71 19.93 -6.18 -8.33
CA VAL A 71 18.92 -7.11 -8.84
C VAL A 71 18.14 -7.68 -7.65
N LEU A 72 16.89 -8.07 -7.90
CA LEU A 72 16.07 -8.79 -6.92
C LEU A 72 16.83 -10.02 -6.40
N SER A 73 17.11 -10.05 -5.09
CA SER A 73 17.73 -11.19 -4.43
C SER A 73 16.91 -12.46 -4.66
N LEU A 74 17.56 -13.63 -4.77
CA LEU A 74 16.87 -14.93 -4.86
C LEU A 74 16.65 -15.58 -3.48
N GLU A 75 17.18 -14.95 -2.43
CA GLU A 75 17.13 -15.43 -1.06
C GLU A 75 15.81 -15.05 -0.37
N ASP A 76 15.41 -15.88 0.60
CA ASP A 76 14.29 -15.67 1.52
C ASP A 76 12.95 -15.29 0.87
N ASP A 77 12.64 -15.85 -0.30
CA ASP A 77 11.38 -15.60 -1.02
C ASP A 77 10.14 -15.85 -0.16
N ASP A 78 10.15 -16.89 0.68
CA ASP A 78 9.00 -17.25 1.52
C ASP A 78 8.62 -16.15 2.52
N ARG A 79 9.59 -15.32 2.92
CA ARG A 79 9.42 -14.25 3.90
C ARG A 79 9.35 -12.87 3.26
N LEU A 80 10.14 -12.63 2.22
CA LEU A 80 10.28 -11.31 1.62
C LEU A 80 9.27 -11.06 0.50
N LEU A 81 8.70 -12.11 -0.10
CA LEU A 81 7.64 -11.98 -1.10
C LEU A 81 6.29 -11.72 -0.42
N LEU A 82 5.64 -10.63 -0.81
CA LEU A 82 4.36 -10.25 -0.23
C LEU A 82 3.24 -11.16 -0.73
N LYS A 83 2.37 -11.55 0.20
CA LYS A 83 1.10 -12.21 -0.11
C LYS A 83 0.04 -11.16 -0.40
N GLU A 84 -0.75 -11.39 -1.44
CA GLU A 84 -1.79 -10.47 -1.92
C GLU A 84 -2.89 -10.25 -0.88
N ASP A 85 -3.18 -11.26 -0.06
CA ASP A 85 -4.20 -11.19 0.99
C ASP A 85 -3.68 -10.64 2.34
N SER A 86 -2.42 -10.19 2.40
CA SER A 86 -1.80 -9.71 3.64
C SER A 86 -1.67 -8.20 3.67
N THR A 87 -1.87 -7.61 4.85
CA THR A 87 -1.59 -6.17 5.04
C THR A 87 -0.08 -5.91 5.02
N LEU A 88 0.33 -4.72 4.55
CA LEU A 88 1.75 -4.33 4.53
C LEU A 88 2.37 -4.39 5.94
N LYS A 89 1.61 -4.03 6.98
CA LYS A 89 2.03 -4.14 8.38
C LYS A 89 2.28 -5.59 8.79
N ALA A 90 1.41 -6.53 8.38
CA ALA A 90 1.60 -7.96 8.65
C ALA A 90 2.79 -8.55 7.86
N ALA A 91 3.13 -7.98 6.71
CA ALA A 91 4.35 -8.30 5.97
C ALA A 91 5.63 -7.71 6.61
N GLY A 92 5.52 -6.99 7.73
CA GLY A 92 6.67 -6.40 8.44
C GLY A 92 7.20 -5.11 7.80
N ILE A 93 6.41 -4.45 6.96
CA ILE A 93 6.79 -3.18 6.34
C ILE A 93 6.68 -2.05 7.36
N ALA A 94 7.79 -1.33 7.52
CA ALA A 94 7.90 -0.12 8.34
C ALA A 94 8.27 1.09 7.48
N ASN A 95 8.28 2.27 8.08
CA ASN A 95 8.82 3.48 7.44
C ASN A 95 10.23 3.20 6.91
N GLU A 96 10.58 3.74 5.74
CA GLU A 96 11.90 3.55 5.08
C GLU A 96 12.19 2.12 4.56
N THR A 97 11.19 1.23 4.53
CA THR A 97 11.33 -0.08 3.87
C THR A 97 11.27 0.10 2.35
N GLU A 98 12.23 -0.47 1.62
CA GLU A 98 12.24 -0.47 0.16
C GLU A 98 11.63 -1.76 -0.38
N ILE A 99 10.68 -1.62 -1.30
CA ILE A 99 9.94 -2.73 -1.91
C ILE A 99 10.11 -2.63 -3.42
N ALA A 100 10.42 -3.74 -4.06
CA ALA A 100 10.45 -3.85 -5.50
C ALA A 100 9.13 -4.38 -6.03
N PHE A 101 8.68 -3.83 -7.17
CA PHE A 101 7.49 -4.24 -7.89
C PHE A 101 7.89 -4.80 -9.26
N PHE A 102 7.52 -6.04 -9.56
CA PHE A 102 8.04 -6.78 -10.72
C PHE A 102 7.02 -7.79 -11.28
N CYS A 103 7.32 -8.33 -12.46
CA CYS A 103 6.57 -9.41 -13.09
C CYS A 103 7.01 -10.77 -12.52
N GLU A 104 6.07 -11.58 -12.02
CA GLU A 104 6.39 -12.88 -11.45
C GLU A 104 7.03 -13.84 -12.45
N ASP A 105 6.53 -13.83 -13.70
CA ASP A 105 7.00 -14.72 -14.76
C ASP A 105 8.48 -14.44 -15.08
N ASP A 106 8.86 -13.17 -15.18
CA ASP A 106 10.25 -12.78 -15.45
C ASP A 106 11.18 -13.07 -14.28
N TYR A 107 10.67 -12.96 -13.05
CA TYR A 107 11.42 -13.37 -11.87
C TYR A 107 11.67 -14.88 -11.82
N LYS A 108 10.66 -15.70 -12.17
CA LYS A 108 10.82 -17.16 -12.27
C LYS A 108 11.82 -17.54 -13.35
N ASN A 109 11.78 -16.85 -14.50
CA ASN A 109 12.75 -17.02 -15.58
C ASN A 109 14.18 -16.66 -15.13
N TYR A 110 14.35 -15.54 -14.43
CA TYR A 110 15.63 -15.13 -13.85
C TYR A 110 16.14 -16.12 -12.80
N LYS A 111 15.25 -16.65 -11.94
CA LYS A 111 15.62 -17.65 -10.93
C LYS A 111 16.07 -18.98 -11.56
N ALA A 112 15.46 -19.39 -12.68
CA ALA A 112 15.84 -20.60 -13.40
C ALA A 112 17.17 -20.46 -14.14
N ASN A 113 17.51 -19.26 -14.59
CA ASN A 113 18.75 -18.96 -15.27
C ASN A 113 19.23 -17.54 -14.90
N PRO A 114 20.00 -17.39 -13.81
CA PRO A 114 20.44 -16.09 -13.32
C PRO A 114 21.55 -15.54 -14.21
N LEU A 115 21.19 -15.12 -15.42
CA LEU A 115 22.07 -14.39 -16.33
C LEU A 115 21.70 -12.92 -16.28
N SER A 116 22.58 -12.12 -15.69
CA SER A 116 22.58 -10.67 -15.85
C SER A 116 23.40 -10.33 -17.10
N SER A 117 22.77 -10.34 -18.27
CA SER A 117 23.38 -9.75 -19.48
C SER A 117 23.19 -8.24 -19.44
N TRP A 118 24.31 -7.52 -19.38
CA TRP A 118 24.40 -6.06 -19.47
C TRP A 118 24.50 -5.61 -20.94
#